data_AF-A0A0T5P785-F1
#
_entry.id   AF-A0A0T5P785-F1
#
_cell.length_a   1.000
_cell.length_b   1.000
_cell.length_c   1.000
_cell.angle_alpha   90.00
_cell.angle_beta   90.00
_cell.angle_gamma   90.00
#
_symmetry.space_group_name_H-M   'P 1'
#
loop_
_entity.id
_entity.type
_entity.pdbx_description
1 polymer ?
#
loop_
_entity_poly.entity_id
_entity_poly.type
_entity_poly.pdbx_seq_one_letter_code
_entity_poly.pdbx_strand_id
1 'polypeptide(L)'
;MADRVRVKSMMPPGHVRAPAYLRGKTGEIERELGSFANPEQLAYGLEAQKHPLYRVRFTMAEIWGDQAEHPTDTVDAEIYGHWLERL
;
A
#
# COMPACT_ATOMS: atom_id res chain seq x y z
N MET A 1 -16.78 -10.77 -0.55
CA MET A 1 -16.67 -9.30 -0.50
C MET A 1 -15.19 -8.96 -0.63
N ALA A 2 -14.83 -7.92 -1.38
CA ALA A 2 -13.44 -7.51 -1.50
C ALA A 2 -12.95 -6.92 -0.17
N ASP A 3 -11.75 -7.28 0.26
CA ASP A 3 -11.18 -6.80 1.52
C ASP A 3 -10.68 -5.37 1.33
N ARG A 4 -11.38 -4.42 1.95
CA ARG A 4 -10.99 -3.00 1.95
C ARG A 4 -9.90 -2.75 2.97
N VAL A 5 -8.92 -1.96 2.56
CA VAL A 5 -7.78 -1.59 3.39
C VAL A 5 -7.46 -0.12 3.27
N ARG A 6 -6.90 0.45 4.32
CA ARG A 6 -6.29 1.78 4.30
C ARG A 6 -4.78 1.65 4.44
N VAL A 7 -4.03 2.39 3.63
CA VAL A 7 -2.58 2.54 3.83
C VAL A 7 -2.35 3.48 4.99
N LYS A 8 -1.52 3.11 5.96
CA LYS A 8 -1.16 3.96 7.10
C LYS A 8 -0.62 5.31 6.64
N SER A 9 -1.01 6.39 7.32
CA SER A 9 -0.58 7.76 7.03
C SER A 9 0.81 8.11 7.57
N MET A 10 1.59 7.11 8.00
CA MET A 10 2.86 7.32 8.70
C MET A 10 3.96 7.87 7.79
N MET A 11 4.84 8.67 8.38
CA MET A 11 6.04 9.21 7.73
C MET A 11 7.28 8.90 8.56
N PRO A 12 7.62 7.60 8.76
CA PRO A 12 8.82 7.23 9.48
C PRO A 12 10.06 7.68 8.68
N PRO A 13 11.17 8.00 9.37
CA PRO A 13 12.44 8.25 8.69
C PRO A 13 12.97 6.96 8.04
N GLY A 14 13.86 7.12 7.06
CA GLY A 14 14.56 6.00 6.43
C GLY A 14 13.87 5.40 5.19
N HIS A 15 14.32 4.21 4.80
CA HIS A 15 13.84 3.54 3.59
C HIS A 15 12.45 2.94 3.82
N VAL A 16 11.48 3.33 2.99
CA VAL A 16 10.14 2.73 2.95
C VAL A 16 9.66 2.59 1.52
N ARG A 17 8.78 1.62 1.27
CA ARG A 17 8.24 1.32 -0.06
C ARG A 17 6.78 1.73 -0.26
N ALA A 18 6.09 2.19 0.79
CA ALA A 18 4.74 2.73 0.67
C ALA A 18 4.78 4.16 0.08
N PRO A 19 4.25 4.38 -1.14
CA PRO A 19 4.31 5.66 -1.82
C PRO A 19 3.51 6.73 -1.07
N ALA A 20 4.05 7.96 -0.98
CA ALA A 20 3.43 9.05 -0.23
C ALA A 20 1.99 9.36 -0.69
N TYR A 21 1.72 9.31 -2.00
CA TYR A 21 0.40 9.61 -2.56
C TYR A 21 -0.69 8.58 -2.19
N LEU A 22 -0.30 7.39 -1.73
CA LEU A 22 -1.23 6.35 -1.29
C LEU A 22 -1.44 6.35 0.22
N ARG A 23 -0.62 7.06 1.00
CA ARG A 23 -0.72 7.06 2.46
C ARG A 23 -2.01 7.75 2.90
N GLY A 24 -2.76 7.10 3.78
CA GLY A 24 -4.10 7.51 4.21
C GLY A 24 -5.22 7.14 3.23
N LYS A 25 -4.89 6.64 2.03
CA LYS A 25 -5.88 6.27 1.01
C LYS A 25 -6.44 4.88 1.24
N THR A 26 -7.67 4.70 0.82
CA THR A 26 -8.43 3.45 0.94
C THR A 26 -8.48 2.73 -0.41
N GLY A 27 -8.09 1.46 -0.42
CA GLY A 27 -8.16 0.62 -1.60
C GLY A 27 -8.81 -0.73 -1.31
N GLU A 28 -8.83 -1.58 -2.32
CA GLU A 28 -9.30 -2.96 -2.24
C GLU A 28 -8.14 -3.92 -2.52
N ILE A 29 -8.00 -4.96 -1.72
CA ILE A 29 -7.06 -6.04 -2.01
C ILE A 29 -7.56 -6.76 -3.26
N GLU A 30 -6.80 -6.66 -4.34
CA GLU A 30 -7.05 -7.40 -5.57
C GLU A 30 -6.54 -8.84 -5.43
N ARG A 31 -5.35 -9.03 -4.85
CA ARG A 31 -4.84 -10.36 -4.44
C ARG A 31 -3.66 -10.30 -3.46
N GLU A 32 -3.41 -11.42 -2.79
CA GLU A 32 -2.16 -11.68 -2.07
C GLU A 32 -1.08 -12.22 -3.02
N LEU A 33 0.15 -11.74 -2.88
CA LEU A 33 1.30 -12.11 -3.72
C LEU A 33 2.28 -13.07 -3.01
N GLY A 34 2.09 -13.30 -1.71
CA GLY A 34 2.96 -14.12 -0.87
C GLY A 34 3.62 -13.32 0.25
N SER A 35 4.64 -13.90 0.88
CA SER A 35 5.34 -13.31 2.02
C SER A 35 6.81 -13.03 1.71
N PHE A 36 7.22 -11.77 1.86
CA PHE A 36 8.53 -11.26 1.45
C PHE A 36 9.22 -10.53 2.62
N ALA A 37 10.56 -10.55 2.64
CA ALA A 37 11.33 -9.91 3.69
C ALA A 37 11.13 -8.38 3.71
N ASN A 38 11.08 -7.79 4.90
CA ASN A 38 10.82 -6.36 5.09
C ASN A 38 11.91 -5.50 4.41
N PRO A 39 11.56 -4.71 3.36
CA PRO A 39 12.54 -3.89 2.64
C PRO A 39 13.13 -2.79 3.52
N GLU A 40 12.42 -2.34 4.55
CA GLU A 40 12.87 -1.31 5.48
C GLU A 40 14.08 -1.78 6.29
N GLN A 41 14.10 -3.06 6.67
CA GLN A 41 15.23 -3.69 7.36
C GLN A 41 16.34 -4.09 6.39
N LEU A 42 15.98 -4.66 5.23
CA LEU A 42 16.95 -5.07 4.21
C LEU A 42 17.80 -3.90 3.70
N ALA A 43 17.23 -2.70 3.59
CA ALA A 43 17.95 -1.49 3.16
C ALA A 43 19.16 -1.15 4.07
N TYR A 44 19.18 -1.67 5.29
CA TYR A 44 20.26 -1.48 6.26
C TYR A 44 21.03 -2.77 6.57
N GLY A 45 20.83 -3.84 5.79
CA GLY A 45 21.50 -5.13 6.00
C GLY A 45 21.12 -5.85 7.30
N LEU A 46 19.96 -5.54 7.87
CA LEU A 46 19.46 -6.18 9.09
C LEU A 46 18.76 -7.50 8.77
N GLU A 47 18.65 -8.37 9.78
CA GLU A 47 17.75 -9.53 9.69
C GLU A 47 16.31 -9.05 9.51
N ALA A 48 15.69 -9.47 8.41
CA ALA A 48 14.42 -8.94 7.96
C ALA A 48 13.31 -9.98 8.12
N GLN A 49 12.33 -9.66 8.96
CA GLN A 49 11.12 -10.48 9.11
C GLN A 49 10.30 -10.44 7.80
N LYS A 50 9.58 -11.52 7.51
CA LYS A 50 8.70 -11.57 6.33
C LYS A 50 7.34 -10.98 6.65
N HIS A 51 6.81 -10.21 5.71
CA HIS A 51 5.46 -9.67 5.74
C HIS A 51 4.70 -10.11 4.48
N PRO A 52 3.38 -10.33 4.57
CA PRO A 52 2.57 -10.56 3.39
C PRO A 52 2.61 -9.31 2.49
N LEU A 53 2.59 -9.52 1.17
CA LEU A 53 2.54 -8.47 0.16
C LEU A 53 1.22 -8.60 -0.59
N TYR A 54 0.50 -7.48 -0.71
CA TYR A 54 -0.79 -7.43 -1.38
C TYR A 54 -0.71 -6.49 -2.57
N ARG A 55 -1.40 -6.84 -3.65
CA ARG A 55 -1.76 -5.87 -4.68
C ARG A 55 -3.05 -5.18 -4.26
N VAL A 56 -2.97 -3.87 -4.04
CA VAL A 56 -4.11 -3.04 -3.63
C VAL A 56 -4.46 -2.11 -4.77
N ARG A 57 -5.75 -2.11 -5.14
CA ARG A 57 -6.33 -1.26 -6.17
C ARG A 57 -6.94 -0.01 -5.56
N PHE A 58 -6.64 1.14 -6.14
CA PHE A 58 -7.17 2.44 -5.76
C PHE A 58 -7.80 3.11 -6.98
N THR A 59 -8.92 3.81 -6.80
CA THR A 59 -9.46 4.66 -7.85
C THR A 59 -8.69 5.98 -7.91
N MET A 60 -8.63 6.60 -9.09
CA MET A 60 -8.06 7.95 -9.22
C MET A 60 -8.84 8.96 -8.38
N ALA A 61 -10.15 8.78 -8.20
CA ALA A 61 -10.97 9.60 -7.30
C ALA A 61 -10.50 9.54 -5.84
N GLU A 62 -10.14 8.36 -5.33
CA GLU A 62 -9.61 8.23 -3.96
C GLU A 62 -8.27 8.96 -3.82
N ILE A 63 -7.39 8.79 -4.81
CA ILE A 63 -6.03 9.33 -4.73
C ILE A 63 -6.05 10.86 -4.90
N TRP A 64 -6.73 11.34 -5.94
CA TRP A 64 -6.65 12.73 -6.43
C TRP A 64 -7.94 13.55 -6.26
N GLY A 65 -9.03 12.93 -5.81
CA GLY A 65 -10.35 13.54 -5.67
C GLY A 65 -11.23 13.37 -6.90
N ASP A 66 -12.52 13.71 -6.76
CA ASP A 66 -13.55 13.52 -7.79
C ASP A 66 -13.33 14.35 -9.07
N GLN A 67 -12.40 15.31 -9.04
CA GLN A 67 -12.03 16.15 -10.17
C GLN A 67 -10.81 15.61 -10.95
N ALA A 68 -10.34 14.40 -10.65
CA ALA A 68 -9.38 13.71 -11.50
C ALA A 68 -9.93 13.59 -12.94
N GLU A 69 -9.07 13.68 -13.95
CA GLU A 69 -9.47 13.64 -15.37
C GLU A 69 -10.32 12.39 -15.70
N HIS A 70 -9.91 11.25 -15.16
CA HIS A 70 -10.66 9.99 -15.22
C HIS A 70 -10.81 9.39 -13.81
N PRO A 71 -11.86 9.75 -13.04
CA PRO A 71 -11.97 9.39 -11.63
C PRO A 71 -12.17 7.88 -11.39
N THR A 72 -12.67 7.16 -12.39
CA THR A 72 -12.91 5.71 -12.36
C THR A 72 -11.69 4.87 -12.77
N ASP A 73 -10.64 5.51 -13.31
CA ASP A 73 -9.39 4.80 -13.59
C ASP A 73 -8.75 4.33 -12.29
N THR A 74 -7.84 3.38 -12.41
CA THR A 74 -7.25 2.72 -11.23
C THR A 74 -5.73 2.70 -11.27
N VAL A 75 -5.15 2.73 -10.07
CA VAL A 75 -3.75 2.43 -9.81
C VAL A 75 -3.70 1.20 -8.93
N ASP A 76 -2.99 0.17 -9.40
CA ASP A 76 -2.67 -1.00 -8.59
C ASP A 76 -1.25 -0.83 -8.03
N ALA A 77 -1.11 -0.95 -6.71
CA ALA A 77 0.18 -0.86 -6.03
C ALA A 77 0.41 -2.05 -5.11
N GLU A 78 1.66 -2.49 -5.02
CA GLU A 78 2.06 -3.59 -4.15
C GLU A 78 2.49 -3.03 -2.79
N ILE A 79 1.70 -3.30 -1.75
CA ILE A 79 1.87 -2.74 -0.41
C ILE A 79 2.04 -3.88 0.59
N TYR A 80 3.07 -3.77 1.43
CA TYR A 80 3.33 -4.74 2.49
C TYR A 80 2.25 -4.66 3.58
N GLY A 81 1.83 -5.80 4.12
CA GLY A 81 0.71 -5.89 5.05
C GLY A 81 0.89 -5.06 6.33
N HIS A 82 2.11 -4.83 6.80
CA HIS A 82 2.34 -3.99 7.99
C HIS A 82 2.04 -2.50 7.76
N TRP A 83 1.93 -2.07 6.50
CA TRP A 83 1.46 -0.75 6.09
C TRP A 83 -0.06 -0.65 5.92
N LEU A 84 -0.79 -1.77 6.01
CA LEU A 84 -2.23 -1.80 5.76
C LEU A 84 -3.02 -1.96 7.07
N GLU A 85 -4.19 -1.32 7.10
CA GLU A 85 -5.20 -1.46 8.14
C GLU A 85 -6.50 -1.93 7.49
N ARG A 86 -7.11 -2.98 8.04
CA ARG A 86 -8.40 -3.48 7.54
C ARG A 86 -9.53 -2.53 7.95
N LEU A 87 -10.47 -2.30 7.03
CA LEU A 87 -11.65 -1.46 7.25
C LEU A 87 -12.90 -2.30 7.56
#